data_AF-A0A8S1PK56-F1
#
_entry.id   AF-A0A8S1PK56-F1
#
_cell.length_a   1.000
_cell.length_b   1.000
_cell.length_c   1.000
_cell.angle_alpha   90.00
_cell.angle_beta   90.00
_cell.angle_gamma   90.00
#
_symmetry.space_group_name_H-M   'P 1'
#
loop_
_entity.id
_entity.type
_entity.pdbx_description
1 polymer ?
#
loop_
_entity_poly.entity_id
_entity_poly.type
_entity_poly.pdbx_seq_one_letter_code
_entity_poly.pdbx_strand_id
1 'polypeptide(L)'
;MRQLQQIPKVTKKVIIINQKSNMISENNNLQNIQNVQVNNTERKNVYNEEQFPKQFEDNMQFESQQSIQEMMILYQKNCTQLQEFQSQIHELKQRVQLIEQKFQEIEATNKKKKKRRTAAEIDKNFKCPYKNCEKLYGSDVSLNLHIKFKHNGGNKSERQKIIKQLQAGEISEKDIQNINLPPV
;
A
#
# COMPACT_ATOMS: atom_id res chain seq x y z
N MET A 1 -23.23 44.21 8.92
CA MET A 1 -22.85 43.86 7.54
C MET A 1 -21.84 42.72 7.59
N ARG A 2 -22.22 41.51 7.15
CA ARG A 2 -21.34 40.32 7.14
C ARG A 2 -20.48 40.34 5.88
N GLN A 3 -19.17 40.43 6.03
CA GLN A 3 -18.23 40.31 4.89
C GLN A 3 -18.23 38.86 4.40
N LEU A 4 -18.64 38.66 3.15
CA LEU A 4 -18.61 37.39 2.44
C LEU A 4 -17.15 37.08 2.07
N GLN A 5 -16.58 36.03 2.67
CA GLN A 5 -15.29 35.48 2.24
C GLN A 5 -15.46 34.79 0.88
N GLN A 6 -14.65 35.16 -0.10
CA GLN A 6 -14.65 34.54 -1.42
C GLN A 6 -14.03 33.13 -1.36
N ILE A 7 -14.78 32.13 -1.78
CA ILE A 7 -14.34 30.73 -1.86
C ILE A 7 -13.52 30.56 -3.16
N PRO A 8 -12.29 30.03 -3.12
CA PRO A 8 -11.52 29.78 -4.34
C PRO A 8 -12.14 28.62 -5.13
N LYS A 9 -12.45 28.87 -6.42
CA LYS A 9 -12.96 27.86 -7.36
C LYS A 9 -11.83 26.91 -7.77
N VAL A 10 -11.90 25.65 -7.35
CA VAL A 10 -10.97 24.60 -7.80
C VAL A 10 -11.51 23.98 -9.09
N THR A 11 -10.84 24.19 -10.22
CA THR A 11 -11.11 23.48 -11.46
C THR A 11 -10.21 22.24 -11.56
N LYS A 12 -10.80 21.06 -11.73
CA LYS A 12 -10.06 19.81 -11.91
C LYS A 12 -9.44 19.80 -13.31
N LYS A 13 -8.11 19.73 -13.42
CA LYS A 13 -7.42 19.42 -14.68
C LYS A 13 -7.47 17.91 -14.91
N VAL A 14 -8.11 17.49 -16.00
CA VAL A 14 -8.03 16.12 -16.50
C VAL A 14 -6.75 16.01 -17.31
N ILE A 15 -5.84 15.12 -16.93
CA ILE A 15 -4.62 14.81 -17.69
C ILE A 15 -4.87 13.52 -18.47
N ILE A 16 -4.97 13.62 -19.78
CA ILE A 16 -4.91 12.46 -20.69
C ILE A 16 -3.45 12.32 -21.10
N ILE A 17 -2.79 11.23 -20.69
CA ILE A 17 -1.41 10.93 -21.06
C ILE A 17 -1.43 10.05 -22.32
N ASN A 18 -0.97 10.59 -23.44
CA ASN A 18 -0.75 9.84 -24.67
C ASN A 18 0.70 9.34 -24.70
N GLN A 19 0.90 8.02 -24.71
CA GLN A 19 2.18 7.32 -24.51
C GLN A 19 3.06 7.23 -25.78
N LYS A 20 3.25 8.33 -26.52
CA LYS A 20 4.15 8.31 -27.70
C LYS A 20 4.94 9.61 -27.87
N SER A 21 6.01 9.74 -27.09
CA SER A 21 7.30 10.33 -27.50
C SER A 21 8.18 10.49 -26.26
N ASN A 22 9.16 9.61 -26.11
CA ASN A 22 10.05 9.56 -24.96
C ASN A 22 11.22 10.54 -25.13
N MET A 23 10.95 11.83 -25.28
CA MET A 23 11.98 12.88 -25.44
C MET A 23 11.75 13.97 -24.39
N ILE A 24 12.69 14.10 -23.45
CA ILE A 24 12.73 15.19 -22.46
C ILE A 24 13.74 16.22 -22.98
N SER A 25 13.27 17.41 -23.32
CA SER A 25 14.12 18.56 -23.64
C SER A 25 14.37 19.39 -22.36
N GLU A 26 15.63 19.67 -22.07
CA GLU A 26 16.06 20.54 -20.96
C GLU A 26 15.75 22.00 -21.28
N ASN A 27 15.06 22.69 -20.37
CA ASN A 27 14.83 24.13 -20.45
C ASN A 27 15.90 24.85 -19.63
N ASN A 28 16.88 25.43 -20.31
CA ASN A 28 17.86 26.35 -19.71
C ASN A 28 17.22 27.70 -19.47
N ASN A 29 16.94 28.04 -18.21
CA ASN A 29 16.54 29.39 -17.83
C ASN A 29 17.79 30.19 -17.44
N LEU A 30 18.44 30.80 -18.43
CA LEU A 30 19.51 31.78 -18.21
C LEU A 30 18.91 33.07 -17.63
N GLN A 31 19.42 33.47 -16.47
CA GLN A 31 19.10 34.74 -15.83
C GLN A 31 19.52 35.92 -16.72
N ASN A 32 18.58 36.83 -16.88
CA ASN A 32 18.66 38.10 -17.57
C ASN A 32 19.53 39.07 -16.76
N ILE A 33 20.80 39.27 -17.12
CA ILE A 33 21.60 40.39 -16.61
C ILE A 33 21.53 41.50 -17.66
N GLN A 34 20.68 42.48 -17.40
CA GLN A 34 20.59 43.71 -18.17
C GLN A 34 21.86 44.53 -17.99
N ASN A 35 22.45 44.93 -19.12
CA ASN A 35 23.47 45.95 -19.24
C ASN A 35 23.00 47.26 -18.58
N VAL A 36 23.78 47.77 -17.63
CA VAL A 36 23.73 49.19 -17.26
C VAL A 36 25.12 49.76 -17.47
N GLN A 37 25.27 50.51 -18.57
CA GLN A 37 26.39 51.41 -18.79
C GLN A 37 26.29 52.56 -17.79
N VAL A 38 27.38 52.85 -17.08
CA VAL A 38 27.59 54.14 -16.41
C VAL A 38 28.95 54.67 -16.80
N ASN A 39 28.94 55.66 -17.69
CA ASN A 39 30.05 56.58 -17.89
C ASN A 39 30.26 57.40 -16.61
N ASN A 40 31.51 57.68 -16.22
CA ASN A 40 31.85 58.95 -15.56
C ASN A 40 33.38 59.18 -15.52
N THR A 41 33.80 60.10 -16.39
CA THR A 41 34.53 61.36 -16.12
C THR A 41 35.64 61.38 -15.06
N GLU A 42 36.80 61.83 -15.51
CA GLU A 42 38.00 62.18 -14.76
C GLU A 42 37.72 63.01 -13.49
N ARG A 43 38.21 62.51 -12.34
CA ARG A 43 38.61 63.35 -11.20
C ARG A 43 39.97 62.90 -10.71
N LYS A 44 40.98 63.74 -10.94
CA LYS A 44 42.26 63.68 -10.22
C LYS A 44 41.95 63.96 -8.75
N ASN A 45 42.15 62.99 -7.86
CA ASN A 45 42.16 63.22 -6.43
C ASN A 45 43.52 62.78 -5.86
N VAL A 46 44.11 63.72 -5.14
CA VAL A 46 45.36 63.65 -4.41
C VAL A 46 45.27 62.55 -3.34
N TYR A 47 46.24 61.64 -3.32
CA TYR A 47 46.39 60.65 -2.26
C TYR A 47 46.72 61.37 -0.94
N ASN A 48 45.80 61.30 0.02
CA ASN A 48 46.15 61.26 1.44
C ASN A 48 45.86 59.84 1.91
N GLU A 49 46.91 59.08 2.23
CA GLU A 49 46.82 57.79 2.90
C GLU A 49 46.34 58.00 4.34
N GLU A 50 45.03 58.03 4.56
CA GLU A 50 44.49 57.70 5.88
C GLU A 50 44.48 56.17 5.99
N GLN A 51 45.41 55.64 6.79
CA GLN A 51 45.50 54.23 7.11
C GLN A 51 44.21 53.76 7.79
N PHE A 52 43.38 53.00 7.05
CA PHE A 52 42.29 52.24 7.63
C PHE A 52 42.84 51.15 8.57
N PRO A 53 42.23 50.90 9.74
CA PRO A 53 42.75 49.91 10.68
C PRO A 53 42.65 48.49 10.08
N LYS A 54 43.80 47.83 9.86
CA LYS A 54 43.93 46.44 9.36
C LYS A 54 43.02 45.42 10.09
N GLN A 55 42.68 45.68 11.35
CA GLN A 55 41.81 44.83 12.16
C GLN A 55 40.38 44.68 11.62
N PHE A 56 39.88 45.62 10.83
CA PHE A 56 38.50 45.57 10.31
C PHE A 56 38.39 44.68 9.06
N GLU A 57 39.40 44.69 8.19
CA GLU A 57 39.48 43.84 6.99
C GLU A 57 39.77 42.38 7.36
N ASP A 58 40.65 42.14 8.33
CA ASP A 58 40.99 40.79 8.81
C ASP A 58 39.78 40.08 9.45
N ASN A 59 38.93 40.81 10.18
CA ASN A 59 37.72 40.25 10.80
C ASN A 59 36.65 39.88 9.77
N MET A 60 36.44 40.72 8.74
CA MET A 60 35.49 40.44 7.65
C MET A 60 35.98 39.29 6.75
N GLN A 61 37.29 39.17 6.57
CA GLN A 61 37.91 38.06 5.84
C GLN A 61 37.82 36.74 6.62
N PHE A 62 37.93 36.79 7.96
CA PHE A 62 37.75 35.63 8.82
C PHE A 62 36.29 35.14 8.88
N GLU A 63 35.31 36.04 9.04
CA GLU A 63 33.88 35.69 9.00
C GLU A 63 33.46 35.13 7.62
N SER A 64 33.99 35.70 6.54
CA SER A 64 33.74 35.17 5.19
C SER A 64 34.39 33.80 4.96
N GLN A 65 35.60 33.57 5.46
CA GLN A 65 36.24 32.24 5.43
C GLN A 65 35.45 31.21 6.25
N GLN A 66 34.95 31.58 7.43
CA GLN A 66 34.11 30.71 8.26
C GLN A 66 32.80 30.35 7.55
N SER A 67 32.15 31.33 6.89
CA SER A 67 30.93 31.07 6.12
C SER A 67 31.13 30.13 4.92
N ILE A 68 32.30 30.22 4.25
CA ILE A 68 32.67 29.33 3.15
C ILE A 68 32.91 27.91 3.68
N GLN A 69 33.56 27.76 4.83
CA GLN A 69 33.80 26.46 5.45
C GLN A 69 32.48 25.78 5.85
N GLU A 70 31.54 26.52 6.43
CA GLU A 70 30.21 26.01 6.76
C GLU A 70 29.44 25.56 5.52
N MET A 71 29.52 26.35 4.43
CA MET A 71 28.91 26.01 3.14
C MET A 71 29.50 24.71 2.56
N MET A 72 30.82 24.53 2.67
CA MET A 72 31.51 23.33 2.18
C MET A 72 31.12 22.08 2.97
N ILE A 73 31.00 22.19 4.30
CA ILE A 73 30.54 21.09 5.16
C ILE A 73 29.10 20.71 4.81
N LEU A 74 28.23 21.70 4.57
CA LEU A 74 26.86 21.45 4.17
C LEU A 74 26.78 20.76 2.79
N TYR A 75 27.57 21.22 1.82
CA TYR A 75 27.68 20.58 0.52
C TYR A 75 28.11 19.12 0.63
N GLN A 76 29.15 18.85 1.44
CA GLN A 76 29.62 17.50 1.69
C GLN A 76 28.54 16.61 2.30
N LYS A 77 27.79 17.10 3.30
CA LYS A 77 26.66 16.39 3.90
C LYS A 77 25.56 16.10 2.88
N ASN A 78 25.25 17.06 2.00
CA ASN A 78 24.27 16.86 0.94
C ASN A 78 24.74 15.79 -0.06
N CYS A 79 26.03 15.77 -0.42
CA CYS A 79 26.60 14.74 -1.27
C CYS A 79 26.47 13.34 -0.65
N THR A 80 26.78 13.19 0.65
CA THR A 80 26.64 11.89 1.32
C THR A 80 25.18 11.45 1.39
N GLN A 81 24.26 12.37 1.70
CA GLN A 81 22.82 12.07 1.69
C GLN A 81 22.31 11.66 0.30
N LEU A 82 22.77 12.33 -0.76
CA LEU A 82 22.42 11.95 -2.13
C LEU A 82 22.92 10.55 -2.48
N GLN A 83 24.13 10.18 -2.06
CA GLN A 83 24.67 8.84 -2.25
C GLN A 83 23.86 7.79 -1.48
N GLU A 84 23.47 8.08 -0.25
CA GLU A 84 22.60 7.21 0.55
C GLU A 84 21.23 7.00 -0.11
N PHE A 85 20.60 8.08 -0.59
CA PHE A 85 19.33 7.96 -1.30
C PHE A 85 19.46 7.18 -2.60
N GLN A 86 20.55 7.34 -3.35
CA GLN A 86 20.83 6.53 -4.54
C GLN A 86 20.94 5.04 -4.20
N SER A 87 21.62 4.70 -3.11
CA SER A 87 21.72 3.32 -2.61
C SER A 87 20.36 2.75 -2.22
N GLN A 88 19.54 3.51 -1.47
CA GLN A 88 18.19 3.10 -1.08
C GLN A 88 17.28 2.89 -2.29
N ILE A 89 17.35 3.79 -3.29
CA ILE A 89 16.60 3.63 -4.55
C ILE A 89 17.01 2.35 -5.26
N HIS A 90 18.31 2.04 -5.29
CA HIS A 90 18.81 0.82 -5.90
C HIS A 90 18.29 -0.44 -5.19
N GLU A 91 18.34 -0.46 -3.86
CA GLU A 91 17.83 -1.57 -3.04
C GLU A 91 16.31 -1.77 -3.25
N LEU A 92 15.53 -0.68 -3.23
CA LEU A 92 14.09 -0.74 -3.45
C LEU A 92 13.76 -1.27 -4.86
N LYS A 93 14.51 -0.86 -5.88
CA LYS A 93 14.33 -1.39 -7.25
C LYS A 93 14.56 -2.91 -7.30
N GLN A 94 15.62 -3.40 -6.65
CA GLN A 94 15.88 -4.84 -6.59
C GLN A 94 14.75 -5.59 -5.87
N ARG A 95 14.24 -5.04 -4.75
CA ARG A 95 13.12 -5.64 -4.02
C ARG A 95 11.84 -5.71 -4.83
N VAL A 96 11.50 -4.64 -5.56
CA VAL A 96 10.34 -4.61 -6.46
C VAL A 96 10.48 -5.68 -7.54
N GLN A 97 11.65 -5.78 -8.17
CA GLN A 97 11.91 -6.80 -9.19
C GLN A 97 11.74 -8.23 -8.65
N LEU A 98 12.21 -8.50 -7.44
CA LEU A 98 12.03 -9.82 -6.79
C LEU A 98 10.56 -10.12 -6.51
N ILE A 99 9.79 -9.13 -6.05
CA ILE A 99 8.36 -9.27 -5.79
C ILE A 99 7.60 -9.56 -7.09
N GLU A 100 7.92 -8.85 -8.17
CA GLU A 100 7.33 -9.08 -9.49
C GLU A 100 7.60 -10.49 -10.00
N GLN A 101 8.82 -11.01 -9.85
CA GLN A 101 9.17 -12.38 -10.20
C GLN A 101 8.36 -13.40 -9.39
N LYS A 102 8.30 -13.25 -8.07
CA LYS A 102 7.49 -14.12 -7.20
C LYS A 102 6.00 -14.08 -7.54
N PHE A 103 5.49 -12.89 -7.88
CA PHE A 103 4.10 -12.74 -8.29
C PHE A 103 3.82 -13.52 -9.58
N GLN A 104 4.71 -13.45 -10.56
CA GLN A 104 4.58 -14.22 -11.81
C GLN A 104 4.60 -15.74 -11.56
N GLU A 105 5.46 -16.23 -10.67
CA GLU A 105 5.50 -17.64 -10.26
C GLU A 105 4.18 -18.09 -9.59
N ILE A 106 3.67 -17.28 -8.67
CA ILE A 106 2.39 -17.53 -7.99
C ILE A 106 1.23 -17.51 -9.00
N GLU A 107 1.22 -16.59 -9.96
CA GLU A 107 0.22 -16.58 -11.01
C GLU A 107 0.32 -17.83 -11.90
N ALA A 108 1.53 -18.25 -12.27
CA ALA A 108 1.73 -19.44 -13.09
C ALA A 108 1.23 -20.71 -12.39
N THR A 109 1.42 -20.80 -11.07
CA THR A 109 0.90 -21.92 -10.27
C THR A 109 -0.63 -21.84 -10.08
N ASN A 110 -1.18 -20.65 -9.84
CA ASN A 110 -2.61 -20.44 -9.61
C ASN A 110 -3.48 -20.50 -10.88
N LYS A 111 -2.91 -20.27 -12.08
CA LYS A 111 -3.60 -20.42 -13.36
C LYS A 111 -4.08 -21.86 -13.62
N LYS A 112 -3.54 -22.86 -12.90
CA LYS A 112 -4.09 -24.21 -12.89
C LYS A 112 -5.32 -24.26 -11.99
N LYS A 113 -6.48 -23.79 -12.50
CA LYS A 113 -7.78 -24.03 -11.86
C LYS A 113 -7.89 -25.54 -11.60
N LYS A 114 -7.96 -25.93 -10.32
CA LYS A 114 -8.20 -27.33 -9.97
C LYS A 114 -9.48 -27.77 -10.66
N LYS A 115 -9.41 -28.80 -11.51
CA LYS A 115 -10.59 -29.36 -12.17
C LYS A 115 -11.53 -29.85 -11.07
N ARG A 116 -12.71 -29.24 -10.98
CA ARG A 116 -13.75 -29.70 -10.05
C ARG A 116 -14.26 -31.04 -10.54
N ARG A 117 -14.42 -32.01 -9.63
CA ARG A 117 -15.11 -33.25 -9.93
C ARG A 117 -16.55 -32.96 -10.34
N THR A 118 -17.06 -33.69 -11.32
CA THR A 118 -18.48 -33.61 -11.71
C THR A 118 -19.35 -34.38 -10.70
N ALA A 119 -20.67 -34.16 -10.73
CA ALA A 119 -21.59 -34.87 -9.85
C ALA A 119 -21.61 -36.39 -10.07
N ALA A 120 -21.16 -36.87 -11.24
CA ALA A 120 -21.02 -38.29 -11.57
C ALA A 120 -19.69 -38.89 -11.06
N GLU A 121 -18.65 -38.07 -10.92
CA GLU A 121 -17.31 -38.49 -10.43
C GLU A 121 -17.21 -38.51 -8.90
N ILE A 122 -18.27 -38.13 -8.18
CA ILE A 122 -18.29 -38.10 -6.72
C ILE A 122 -19.05 -39.32 -6.21
N ASP A 123 -18.34 -40.21 -5.53
CA ASP A 123 -18.94 -41.37 -4.86
C ASP A 123 -19.92 -40.93 -3.77
N LYS A 124 -21.18 -41.35 -3.88
CA LYS A 124 -22.26 -40.92 -2.99
C LYS A 124 -22.49 -41.95 -1.87
N ASN A 125 -21.49 -42.12 -1.02
CA ASN A 125 -21.51 -43.17 0.01
C ASN A 125 -22.31 -42.78 1.28
N PHE A 126 -22.77 -41.53 1.39
CA PHE A 126 -23.44 -41.02 2.58
C PHE A 126 -24.96 -40.99 2.39
N LYS A 127 -25.65 -42.04 2.86
CA LYS A 127 -27.11 -42.16 2.81
C LYS A 127 -27.78 -41.37 3.95
N CYS A 128 -28.89 -40.71 3.65
CA CYS A 128 -29.73 -40.10 4.68
C CYS A 128 -30.34 -41.17 5.60
N PRO A 129 -30.30 -41.01 6.94
CA PRO A 129 -30.80 -42.02 7.88
C PRO A 129 -32.34 -42.05 8.01
N TYR A 130 -33.06 -41.02 7.54
CA TYR A 130 -34.51 -40.95 7.70
C TYR A 130 -35.22 -41.94 6.76
N LYS A 131 -36.15 -42.73 7.30
CA LYS A 131 -36.85 -43.80 6.56
C LYS A 131 -37.58 -43.30 5.31
N ASN A 132 -38.03 -42.05 5.31
CA ASN A 132 -38.70 -41.40 4.18
C ASN A 132 -37.75 -40.61 3.25
N CYS A 133 -36.43 -40.78 3.39
CA CYS A 133 -35.44 -40.10 2.56
C CYS A 133 -34.36 -41.05 2.05
N GLU A 134 -34.37 -41.28 0.74
CA GLU A 134 -33.41 -42.18 0.08
C GLU A 134 -32.22 -41.43 -0.56
N LYS A 135 -32.01 -40.17 -0.18
CA LYS A 135 -30.97 -39.35 -0.80
C LYS A 135 -29.57 -39.77 -0.36
N LEU A 136 -28.67 -39.81 -1.34
CA LEU A 136 -27.26 -40.14 -1.20
C LEU A 136 -26.40 -38.91 -1.49
N TYR A 137 -25.37 -38.71 -0.68
CA TYR A 137 -24.50 -37.55 -0.69
C TYR A 137 -23.04 -37.96 -0.83
N GLY A 138 -22.23 -37.08 -1.43
CA GLY A 138 -20.80 -37.31 -1.66
C GLY A 138 -19.89 -36.95 -0.50
N SER A 139 -20.44 -36.39 0.57
CA SER A 139 -19.71 -36.02 1.78
C SER A 139 -20.64 -35.88 2.98
N ASP A 140 -20.07 -36.06 4.17
CA ASP A 140 -20.75 -35.76 5.43
C ASP A 140 -21.28 -34.33 5.50
N VAL A 141 -20.55 -33.35 4.96
CA VAL A 141 -20.97 -31.94 5.01
C VAL A 141 -22.28 -31.75 4.25
N SER A 142 -22.36 -32.28 3.03
CA SER A 142 -23.57 -32.22 2.22
C SER A 142 -24.74 -33.01 2.83
N LEU A 143 -24.46 -34.15 3.48
CA LEU A 143 -25.46 -34.92 4.21
C LEU A 143 -26.01 -34.12 5.41
N ASN A 144 -25.13 -33.57 6.26
CA ASN A 144 -25.54 -32.79 7.42
C ASN A 144 -26.35 -31.55 7.03
N LEU A 145 -25.98 -30.89 5.92
CA LEU A 145 -26.73 -29.76 5.38
C LEU A 145 -28.12 -30.18 4.93
N HIS A 146 -28.21 -31.32 4.25
CA HIS A 146 -29.50 -31.89 3.87
C HIS A 146 -30.37 -32.16 5.09
N ILE A 147 -29.83 -32.80 6.13
CA ILE A 147 -30.62 -33.10 7.34
C ILE A 147 -31.06 -31.82 8.05
N LYS A 148 -30.21 -30.80 8.11
CA LYS A 148 -30.57 -29.49 8.66
C LYS A 148 -31.78 -28.88 7.96
N PHE A 149 -31.79 -28.85 6.63
CA PHE A 149 -32.82 -28.14 5.87
C PHE A 149 -34.04 -28.98 5.49
N LYS A 150 -33.88 -30.29 5.25
CA LYS A 150 -34.98 -31.16 4.79
C LYS A 150 -35.64 -31.93 5.91
N HIS A 151 -34.93 -32.17 7.01
CA HIS A 151 -35.45 -32.90 8.14
C HIS A 151 -35.60 -32.04 9.39
N ASN A 152 -35.25 -30.75 9.35
CA ASN A 152 -35.27 -29.88 10.53
C ASN A 152 -34.46 -30.48 11.70
N GLY A 153 -33.34 -31.16 11.40
CA GLY A 153 -32.55 -31.85 12.42
C GLY A 153 -31.52 -30.97 13.13
N GLY A 154 -31.56 -29.65 12.95
CA GLY A 154 -30.64 -28.72 13.59
C GLY A 154 -29.19 -28.89 13.14
N ASN A 155 -28.29 -28.18 13.82
CA ASN A 155 -26.87 -28.19 13.49
C ASN A 155 -26.21 -29.50 13.98
N LYS A 156 -25.17 -29.99 13.27
CA LYS A 156 -24.50 -31.26 13.60
C LYS A 156 -24.06 -31.31 15.07
N SER A 157 -23.40 -30.25 15.54
CA SER A 157 -22.86 -30.19 16.90
C SER A 157 -23.94 -30.18 17.98
N GLU A 158 -25.03 -29.44 17.78
CA GLU A 158 -26.17 -29.40 18.70
C GLU A 158 -26.85 -30.76 18.78
N ARG A 159 -27.14 -31.35 17.63
CA ARG A 159 -27.72 -32.70 17.52
C ARG A 159 -26.87 -33.74 18.25
N GLN A 160 -25.55 -33.72 18.08
CA GLN A 160 -24.65 -34.65 18.77
C GLN A 160 -24.63 -34.46 20.28
N LYS A 161 -24.73 -33.21 20.77
CA LYS A 161 -24.85 -32.94 22.21
C LYS A 161 -26.16 -33.53 22.76
N ILE A 162 -27.27 -33.28 22.08
CA ILE A 162 -28.59 -33.80 22.49
C ILE A 162 -28.60 -35.32 22.52
N ILE A 163 -28.05 -36.00 21.50
CA ILE A 163 -27.95 -37.48 21.47
C ILE A 163 -27.16 -37.99 22.68
N LYS A 164 -26.04 -37.34 23.02
CA LYS A 164 -25.24 -37.74 24.20
C LYS A 164 -26.01 -37.56 25.50
N GLN A 165 -26.75 -36.46 25.65
CA GLN A 165 -27.53 -36.18 26.85
C GLN A 165 -28.72 -37.14 26.99
N LEU A 166 -29.39 -37.49 25.88
CA LEU A 166 -30.40 -38.54 25.83
C LEU A 166 -29.84 -39.89 26.25
N GLN A 167 -28.67 -40.27 25.71
CA GLN A 167 -28.00 -41.54 26.05
C GLN A 167 -27.55 -41.59 27.52
N ALA A 168 -27.19 -40.44 28.10
CA ALA A 168 -26.84 -40.31 29.51
C ALA A 168 -28.07 -40.26 30.45
N GLY A 169 -29.29 -40.16 29.91
CA GLY A 169 -30.53 -40.03 30.68
C GLY A 169 -30.73 -38.65 31.33
N GLU A 170 -29.95 -37.64 30.93
CA GLU A 170 -30.02 -36.28 31.46
C GLU A 170 -31.24 -35.50 30.94
N ILE A 171 -31.74 -35.89 29.76
CA ILE A 171 -32.83 -35.21 29.05
C ILE A 171 -33.77 -36.27 28.46
N SER A 172 -35.08 -36.03 28.50
CA SER A 172 -36.06 -36.91 27.85
C SER A 172 -36.36 -36.44 26.41
N GLU A 173 -36.82 -37.34 25.54
CA GLU A 173 -37.21 -36.97 24.17
C GLU A 173 -38.28 -35.86 24.11
N LYS A 174 -39.11 -35.75 25.15
CA LYS A 174 -40.17 -34.74 25.25
C LYS A 174 -39.63 -33.32 25.46
N ASP A 175 -38.42 -33.21 25.99
CA ASP A 175 -37.77 -31.93 26.28
C ASP A 175 -37.06 -31.35 25.04
N ILE A 176 -36.94 -32.14 23.97
CA ILE A 176 -36.29 -31.74 22.72
C ILE A 176 -37.28 -30.96 21.87
N GLN A 177 -37.31 -29.65 22.08
CA GLN A 177 -38.16 -28.77 21.28
C GLN A 177 -37.52 -28.45 19.92
N ASN A 178 -38.31 -28.54 18.85
CA ASN A 178 -38.02 -28.02 17.51
C ASN A 178 -36.84 -28.65 16.74
N ILE A 179 -36.34 -29.82 17.14
CA ILE A 179 -35.30 -30.55 16.40
C ILE A 179 -35.74 -31.99 16.16
N ASN A 180 -35.78 -32.41 14.89
CA ASN A 180 -36.08 -33.80 14.53
C ASN A 180 -34.77 -34.58 14.37
N LEU A 181 -34.46 -35.40 15.37
CA LEU A 181 -33.26 -36.23 15.39
C LEU A 181 -33.29 -37.33 14.31
N PRO A 182 -32.12 -37.75 13.79
CA PRO A 182 -32.09 -38.90 12.90
C PRO A 182 -32.46 -40.15 13.69
N PRO A 183 -33.18 -41.10 13.08
CA PRO A 183 -33.51 -42.35 13.76
C PRO A 183 -32.20 -43.07 14.13
N VAL A 184 -32.14 -43.55 15.37
CA VAL A 184 -31.06 -44.39 15.90
C VAL A 184 -31.28 -45.83 15.48
#